data_AF-A0A8J5L240-F1
#
_entry.id   AF-A0A8J5L240-F1
#
_cell.length_a   1.000
_cell.length_b   1.000
_cell.length_c   1.000
_cell.angle_alpha   90.00
_cell.angle_beta   90.00
_cell.angle_gamma   90.00
#
_symmetry.space_group_name_H-M   'P 1'
#
loop_
_entity.id
_entity.type
_entity.pdbx_description
1 polymer ?
#
loop_
_entity_poly.entity_id
_entity_poly.type
_entity_poly.pdbx_seq_one_letter_code
_entity_poly.pdbx_strand_id
1 'polypeptide(L)'
;MGSSSPYKAAVGHNPSRNGPIWKESAKKPLSAQRRGGAVAVGLLALLLVGMILLATPMNSKGSAAGSLTQFDRKSKRNHVVVVASVRSQPTVEFVDKTEVIWQIPESPPAVVFIAHGCNYRAANFWDRSAHCPHCVGLPEDRLIVLNALGHRFAVIAVSSLGRCWSIEKDVGIAKGILQWWIENHELQKLLSQLWELHPVVILFLRWQRR
;
A
#
# COMPACT_ATOMS: atom_id res chain seq x y z
N MET A 1 -21.66 -44.04 2.17
CA MET A 1 -20.71 -45.18 2.15
C MET A 1 -19.71 -44.93 1.01
N GLY A 2 -18.41 -44.83 1.34
CA GLY A 2 -17.22 -44.80 0.44
C GLY A 2 -17.11 -43.60 -0.53
N SER A 3 -16.27 -42.57 -0.41
CA SER A 3 -14.83 -42.42 -0.11
C SER A 3 -13.86 -42.97 -1.17
N SER A 4 -13.21 -42.09 -1.95
CA SER A 4 -11.74 -42.03 -2.06
C SER A 4 -11.28 -40.89 -2.98
N SER A 5 -10.55 -39.94 -2.37
CA SER A 5 -9.75 -38.87 -2.97
C SER A 5 -8.29 -39.33 -3.07
N PRO A 6 -7.50 -38.97 -4.11
CA PRO A 6 -6.09 -39.32 -4.17
C PRO A 6 -5.19 -38.08 -3.97
N TYR A 7 -4.83 -37.79 -2.72
CA TYR A 7 -3.62 -37.03 -2.43
C TYR A 7 -2.78 -37.81 -1.42
N LYS A 8 -1.70 -38.41 -1.93
CA LYS A 8 -0.67 -39.10 -1.13
C LYS A 8 0.26 -38.08 -0.50
N ALA A 9 0.46 -38.22 0.81
CA ALA A 9 1.53 -37.62 1.57
C ALA A 9 2.88 -38.29 1.23
N ALA A 10 3.95 -37.50 1.23
CA ALA A 10 5.33 -37.99 1.32
C ALA A 10 6.03 -37.29 2.49
N VAL A 11 6.63 -38.14 3.31
CA VAL A 11 7.34 -37.89 4.56
C VAL A 11 8.78 -37.44 4.28
N GLY A 12 9.35 -36.66 5.20
CA GLY A 12 10.55 -35.87 5.00
C GLY A 12 11.89 -36.61 5.06
N HIS A 13 12.95 -35.85 4.73
CA HIS A 13 14.34 -36.08 5.12
C HIS A 13 15.15 -34.78 4.96
N ASN A 14 15.80 -34.35 6.04
CA ASN A 14 16.95 -33.42 6.11
C ASN A 14 17.83 -34.04 7.22
N PRO A 15 19.18 -34.05 7.22
CA PRO A 15 20.05 -32.96 6.76
C PRO A 15 21.36 -33.37 6.06
N SER A 16 22.00 -32.44 5.32
CA SER A 16 23.46 -32.41 5.31
C SER A 16 24.02 -31.01 5.04
N ARG A 17 24.92 -30.63 5.95
CA ARG A 17 25.83 -29.49 5.91
C ARG A 17 26.73 -29.58 4.68
N ASN A 18 27.08 -28.44 4.11
CA ASN A 18 28.40 -28.11 3.55
C ASN A 18 28.41 -26.62 3.14
N GLY A 19 28.89 -25.76 4.05
CA GLY A 19 29.20 -24.35 3.75
C GLY A 19 30.69 -24.18 3.45
N PRO A 20 31.10 -23.36 2.47
CA PRO A 20 32.50 -23.12 2.19
C PRO A 20 33.16 -22.16 3.20
N ILE A 21 34.34 -22.57 3.64
CA ILE A 21 35.29 -21.87 4.51
C ILE A 21 35.93 -20.72 3.74
N TRP A 22 35.67 -19.48 4.14
CA TRP A 22 36.39 -18.29 3.64
C TRP A 22 37.61 -18.03 4.52
N LYS A 23 38.80 -18.11 3.92
CA LYS A 23 40.08 -17.76 4.57
C LYS A 23 40.24 -16.24 4.63
N GLU A 24 40.43 -15.72 5.84
CA GLU A 24 40.85 -14.34 6.08
C GLU A 24 42.22 -14.08 5.45
N SER A 25 42.25 -13.18 4.47
CA SER A 25 43.49 -12.66 3.91
C SER A 25 43.85 -11.34 4.59
N ALA A 26 44.95 -11.36 5.33
CA ALA A 26 45.55 -10.23 6.00
C ALA A 26 45.86 -9.09 5.02
N LYS A 27 45.35 -7.88 5.31
CA LYS A 27 45.69 -6.65 4.60
C LYS A 27 46.88 -5.99 5.30
N LYS A 28 47.95 -5.74 4.53
CA LYS A 28 49.15 -5.00 4.96
C LYS A 28 48.81 -3.53 5.26
N PRO A 29 49.52 -2.86 6.19
CA PRO A 29 49.26 -1.46 6.51
C PRO A 29 49.75 -0.54 5.38
N LEU A 30 48.84 0.32 4.89
CA LEU A 30 49.22 1.43 4.01
C LEU A 30 49.79 2.58 4.86
N SER A 31 50.94 3.03 4.39
CA SER A 31 51.77 4.13 4.87
C SER A 31 51.04 5.46 5.00
N ALA A 32 51.43 6.19 6.05
CA ALA A 32 51.07 7.57 6.32
C ALA A 32 51.46 8.52 5.17
N GLN A 33 50.48 9.20 4.58
CA GLN A 33 50.68 10.24 3.56
C GLN A 33 50.16 11.60 4.08
N ARG A 34 51.11 12.45 4.45
CA ARG A 34 51.11 13.94 4.54
C ARG A 34 49.77 14.67 4.67
N ARG A 35 49.47 15.12 5.89
CA ARG A 35 48.54 16.23 6.22
C ARG A 35 49.21 17.57 5.88
N GLY A 36 48.56 18.40 5.08
CA GLY A 36 49.04 19.76 4.80
C GLY A 36 48.13 20.69 3.98
N GLY A 37 47.07 20.19 3.34
CA GLY A 37 46.20 21.02 2.47
C GLY A 37 44.75 21.23 2.94
N ALA A 38 44.26 20.46 3.90
CA ALA A 38 42.82 20.41 4.21
C ALA A 38 42.32 21.56 5.11
N VAL A 39 43.20 22.23 5.86
CA VAL A 39 42.80 23.25 6.84
C VAL A 39 42.42 24.57 6.18
N ALA A 40 43.09 24.95 5.08
CA ALA A 40 42.83 26.20 4.38
C ALA A 40 41.49 26.20 3.61
N VAL A 41 41.10 25.05 3.04
CA VAL A 41 39.84 24.93 2.27
C VAL A 41 38.62 24.96 3.20
N GLY A 42 38.72 24.34 4.39
CA GLY A 42 37.63 24.34 5.37
C GLY A 42 37.31 25.75 5.90
N LEU A 43 38.33 26.58 6.15
CA LEU A 43 38.14 27.96 6.61
C LEU A 43 37.50 28.85 5.54
N LEU A 44 37.87 28.69 4.27
CA LEU A 44 37.28 29.46 3.17
C LEU A 44 35.79 29.12 2.97
N ALA A 45 35.41 27.84 3.08
CA ALA A 45 34.02 27.41 2.98
C ALA A 45 33.14 27.97 4.12
N LEU A 46 33.66 28.01 5.35
CA LEU A 46 32.94 28.57 6.49
C LEU A 46 32.72 30.09 6.36
N LEU A 47 33.71 30.82 5.85
CA LEU A 47 33.57 32.26 5.58
C LEU A 47 32.52 32.54 4.51
N LEU A 48 32.46 31.73 3.45
CA LEU A 48 31.45 31.88 2.39
C LEU A 48 30.02 31.61 2.91
N VAL A 49 29.83 30.58 3.73
CA VAL A 49 28.51 30.30 4.35
C VAL A 49 28.09 31.41 5.31
N GLY A 50 29.03 31.95 6.10
CA GLY A 50 28.75 33.08 7.00
C GLY A 50 28.31 34.33 6.26
N MET A 51 28.95 34.66 5.13
CA MET A 51 28.57 35.80 4.29
C MET A 51 27.18 35.64 3.66
N ILE A 52 26.81 34.42 3.25
CA ILE A 52 25.47 34.14 2.70
C ILE A 52 24.40 34.31 3.78
N LEU A 53 24.65 33.86 5.01
CA LEU A 53 23.70 34.02 6.13
C LEU A 53 23.56 35.47 6.59
N LEU A 54 24.63 36.27 6.49
CA LEU A 54 24.60 37.70 6.83
C LEU A 54 24.00 38.57 5.72
N ALA A 55 24.02 38.11 4.46
CA ALA A 55 23.47 38.85 3.32
C ALA A 55 21.99 38.56 3.02
N THR A 56 21.34 37.60 3.70
CA THR A 56 19.89 37.42 3.57
C THR A 56 19.15 38.42 4.44
N PRO A 57 18.42 39.41 3.87
CA PRO A 57 17.61 40.32 4.67
C PRO A 57 16.51 39.54 5.37
N MET A 58 16.46 39.64 6.70
CA MET A 58 15.34 39.17 7.50
C MET A 58 14.12 40.01 7.13
N ASN A 59 13.31 39.50 6.20
CA ASN A 59 12.02 40.08 5.85
C ASN A 59 11.00 39.74 6.96
N SER A 60 11.07 40.48 8.06
CA SER A 60 10.07 40.46 9.13
C SER A 60 8.86 41.30 8.71
N LYS A 61 7.88 40.67 8.08
CA LYS A 61 6.50 41.16 8.11
C LYS A 61 5.61 40.12 8.75
N GLY A 62 5.51 40.23 10.08
CA GLY A 62 4.47 39.60 10.85
C GLY A 62 3.12 40.28 10.62
N SER A 63 2.12 39.44 10.33
CA SER A 63 0.71 39.57 10.69
C SER A 63 -0.13 40.70 10.05
N ALA A 64 -0.85 40.33 8.99
CA ALA A 64 -2.28 40.59 8.92
C ALA A 64 -2.99 39.29 8.51
N ALA A 65 -3.93 38.86 9.35
CA ALA A 65 -4.74 37.67 9.18
C ALA A 65 -5.47 37.67 7.83
N GLY A 66 -4.94 36.91 6.87
CA GLY A 66 -5.52 36.72 5.54
C GLY A 66 -5.80 35.25 5.27
N SER A 67 -7.02 34.82 5.62
CA SER A 67 -7.76 33.74 4.96
C SER A 67 -7.05 32.38 4.78
N LEU A 68 -6.89 31.64 5.87
CA LEU A 68 -6.65 30.18 5.83
C LEU A 68 -7.93 29.38 5.46
N THR A 69 -9.00 30.03 5.02
CA THR A 69 -10.33 29.40 4.82
C THR A 69 -10.78 29.29 3.36
N GLN A 70 -9.98 29.78 2.40
CA GLN A 70 -10.40 29.81 0.99
C GLN A 70 -9.88 28.63 0.15
N PHE A 71 -8.73 28.04 0.49
CA PHE A 71 -8.17 26.91 -0.26
C PHE A 71 -8.82 25.55 0.01
N ASP A 72 -9.63 25.43 1.08
CA ASP A 72 -10.23 24.14 1.47
C ASP A 72 -11.70 24.00 1.02
N ARG A 73 -12.43 25.11 0.85
CA ARG A 73 -13.87 25.07 0.55
C ARG A 73 -14.20 24.65 -0.88
N LYS A 74 -13.41 25.09 -1.86
CA LYS A 74 -13.62 24.75 -3.29
C LYS A 74 -13.18 23.32 -3.58
N SER A 75 -12.07 22.89 -3.00
CA SER A 75 -11.56 21.51 -3.11
C SER A 75 -12.52 20.51 -2.47
N LYS A 76 -12.96 20.75 -1.22
CA LYS A 76 -13.97 19.89 -0.55
C LYS A 76 -15.29 19.84 -1.32
N ARG A 77 -15.80 20.97 -1.82
CA ARG A 77 -17.05 20.98 -2.58
C ARG A 77 -16.92 20.18 -3.88
N ASN A 78 -15.82 20.33 -4.60
CA ASN A 78 -15.58 19.57 -5.82
C ASN A 78 -15.40 18.08 -5.53
N HIS A 79 -14.67 17.73 -4.47
CA HIS A 79 -14.46 16.34 -4.04
C HIS A 79 -15.77 15.65 -3.63
N VAL A 80 -16.61 16.32 -2.84
CA VAL A 80 -17.92 15.80 -2.45
C VAL A 80 -18.83 15.59 -3.67
N VAL A 81 -18.80 16.50 -4.64
CA VAL A 81 -19.58 16.36 -5.89
C VAL A 81 -19.08 15.19 -6.73
N VAL A 82 -17.77 14.96 -6.81
CA VAL A 82 -17.21 13.79 -7.50
C VAL A 82 -17.65 12.51 -6.79
N VAL A 83 -17.45 12.39 -5.48
CA VAL A 83 -17.86 11.19 -4.71
C VAL A 83 -19.36 10.92 -4.82
N ALA A 84 -20.21 11.96 -4.81
CA ALA A 84 -21.66 11.82 -4.95
C ALA A 84 -22.12 11.39 -6.36
N SER A 85 -21.30 11.60 -7.39
CA SER A 85 -21.61 11.20 -8.77
C SER A 85 -20.97 9.88 -9.19
N VAL A 86 -20.09 9.29 -8.36
CA VAL A 86 -19.53 7.96 -8.60
C VAL A 86 -20.64 6.92 -8.57
N ARG A 87 -20.93 6.32 -9.72
CA ARG A 87 -21.86 5.20 -9.81
C ARG A 87 -21.17 3.91 -9.38
N SER A 88 -21.56 3.42 -8.21
CA SER A 88 -21.14 2.14 -7.67
C SER A 88 -21.98 1.00 -8.28
N GLN A 89 -21.37 0.19 -9.14
CA GLN A 89 -21.96 -1.00 -9.76
C GLN A 89 -20.96 -2.15 -9.61
N PRO A 90 -20.89 -2.76 -8.41
CA PRO A 90 -19.92 -3.81 -8.16
C PRO A 90 -20.22 -5.08 -8.92
N THR A 91 -19.19 -5.84 -9.22
CA THR A 91 -19.28 -7.28 -9.48
C THR A 91 -19.13 -8.02 -8.16
N VAL A 92 -20.01 -9.01 -7.93
CA VAL A 92 -19.95 -9.88 -6.74
C VAL A 92 -19.66 -11.31 -7.17
N GLU A 93 -18.64 -11.91 -6.56
CA GLU A 93 -18.26 -13.29 -6.80
C GLU A 93 -17.93 -14.02 -5.50
N PHE A 94 -17.97 -15.35 -5.55
CA PHE A 94 -17.51 -16.22 -4.47
C PHE A 94 -16.36 -17.10 -4.97
N VAL A 95 -15.16 -16.84 -4.48
CA VAL A 95 -13.95 -17.63 -4.81
C VAL A 95 -13.62 -18.47 -3.58
N ASP A 96 -13.67 -19.80 -3.70
CA ASP A 96 -13.42 -20.72 -2.57
C ASP A 96 -14.21 -20.39 -1.30
N LYS A 97 -15.52 -20.12 -1.46
CA LYS A 97 -16.46 -19.70 -0.39
C LYS A 97 -16.17 -18.32 0.21
N THR A 98 -15.20 -17.61 -0.33
CA THR A 98 -14.86 -16.25 0.06
C THR A 98 -15.58 -15.26 -0.83
N GLU A 99 -16.34 -14.36 -0.22
CA GLU A 99 -17.01 -13.28 -0.93
C GLU A 99 -16.00 -12.23 -1.38
N VAL A 100 -16.01 -11.93 -2.67
CA VAL A 100 -15.15 -10.95 -3.32
C VAL A 100 -16.05 -9.97 -4.05
N ILE A 101 -15.90 -8.67 -3.77
CA ILE A 101 -16.69 -7.62 -4.40
C ILE A 101 -15.75 -6.57 -4.97
N TRP A 102 -15.88 -6.25 -6.25
CA TRP A 102 -14.94 -5.39 -6.94
C TRP A 102 -15.59 -4.50 -7.99
N GLN A 103 -14.91 -3.42 -8.37
CA GLN A 103 -15.25 -2.60 -9.54
C GLN A 103 -13.97 -2.05 -10.17
N ILE A 104 -13.87 -2.13 -11.48
CA ILE A 104 -12.71 -1.68 -12.27
C ILE A 104 -13.16 -0.55 -13.19
N PRO A 105 -12.74 0.71 -12.94
CA PRO A 105 -12.92 1.81 -13.89
C PRO A 105 -12.10 1.58 -15.17
N GLU A 106 -12.43 2.31 -16.24
CA GLU A 106 -11.62 2.29 -17.47
C GLU A 106 -10.22 2.85 -17.21
N SER A 107 -9.19 2.12 -17.65
CA SER A 107 -7.77 2.49 -17.52
C SER A 107 -7.38 2.91 -16.08
N PRO A 108 -7.51 2.01 -15.09
CA PRO A 108 -7.26 2.35 -13.70
C PRO A 108 -5.75 2.61 -13.48
N PRO A 109 -5.34 3.69 -12.80
CA PRO A 109 -3.93 3.98 -12.57
C PRO A 109 -3.35 3.25 -11.35
N ALA A 110 -4.21 2.65 -10.51
CA ALA A 110 -3.80 1.90 -9.33
C ALA A 110 -4.90 0.91 -8.89
N VAL A 111 -4.52 -0.01 -8.00
CA VAL A 111 -5.41 -0.98 -7.35
C VAL A 111 -5.50 -0.68 -5.85
N VAL A 112 -6.72 -0.72 -5.31
CA VAL A 112 -7.01 -0.64 -3.87
C VAL A 112 -7.59 -1.97 -3.41
N PHE A 113 -6.82 -2.69 -2.59
CA PHE A 113 -7.29 -3.86 -1.86
C PHE A 113 -7.86 -3.44 -0.49
N ILE A 114 -9.06 -3.91 -0.16
CA ILE A 114 -9.76 -3.62 1.08
C ILE A 114 -9.99 -4.89 1.88
N ALA A 115 -9.37 -4.93 3.06
CA ALA A 115 -9.66 -5.92 4.10
C ALA A 115 -10.58 -5.29 5.17
N HIS A 116 -11.70 -5.96 5.45
CA HIS A 116 -12.71 -5.49 6.41
C HIS A 116 -12.23 -5.60 7.87
N GLY A 117 -12.88 -4.88 8.79
CA GLY A 117 -12.69 -5.04 10.23
C GLY A 117 -13.43 -6.27 10.78
N CYS A 118 -13.13 -6.69 12.02
CA CYS A 118 -13.86 -7.78 12.68
C CYS A 118 -15.39 -7.55 12.71
N ASN A 119 -16.15 -8.62 12.47
CA ASN A 119 -17.62 -8.66 12.35
C ASN A 119 -18.20 -7.96 11.11
N TYR A 120 -17.35 -7.48 10.20
CA TYR A 120 -17.75 -6.93 8.91
C TYR A 120 -17.42 -7.89 7.78
N ARG A 121 -17.76 -7.51 6.54
CA ARG A 121 -17.60 -8.26 5.30
C ARG A 121 -17.34 -7.31 4.13
N ALA A 122 -16.93 -7.84 2.98
CA ALA A 122 -16.80 -7.08 1.74
C ALA A 122 -18.10 -6.32 1.38
N ALA A 123 -19.27 -6.94 1.62
CA ALA A 123 -20.59 -6.35 1.39
C ALA A 123 -20.88 -5.05 2.16
N ASN A 124 -20.11 -4.72 3.21
CA ASN A 124 -20.27 -3.47 3.96
C ASN A 124 -19.76 -2.24 3.20
N PHE A 125 -18.85 -2.41 2.24
CA PHE A 125 -18.20 -1.32 1.51
C PHE A 125 -18.99 -0.82 0.29
N TRP A 126 -20.11 -1.46 -0.04
CA TRP A 126 -20.88 -1.21 -1.25
C TRP A 126 -22.33 -0.94 -0.89
N ASP A 127 -22.99 -0.03 -1.59
CA ASP A 127 -24.41 0.22 -1.39
C ASP A 127 -25.26 -0.91 -1.98
N ARG A 128 -26.43 -1.15 -1.38
CA ARG A 128 -27.41 -2.08 -1.94
C ARG A 128 -27.81 -1.64 -3.35
N SER A 129 -27.73 -2.56 -4.31
CA SER A 129 -28.11 -2.31 -5.69
C SER A 129 -28.60 -3.60 -6.35
N ALA A 130 -29.06 -3.52 -7.60
CA ALA A 130 -29.39 -4.71 -8.40
C ALA A 130 -28.18 -5.65 -8.56
N HIS A 131 -26.95 -5.11 -8.59
CA HIS A 131 -25.71 -5.88 -8.74
C HIS A 131 -25.19 -6.45 -7.40
N CYS A 132 -25.63 -5.88 -6.27
CA CYS A 132 -25.36 -6.45 -4.95
C CYS A 132 -26.58 -6.26 -4.02
N PRO A 133 -27.59 -7.15 -4.08
CA PRO A 133 -28.81 -7.01 -3.29
C PRO A 133 -28.59 -7.14 -1.78
N HIS A 134 -27.58 -7.91 -1.38
CA HIS A 134 -27.23 -8.14 0.03
C HIS A 134 -26.20 -7.15 0.59
N CYS A 135 -25.69 -6.24 -0.23
CA CYS A 135 -24.79 -5.18 0.22
C CYS A 135 -25.47 -4.24 1.22
N VAL A 136 -24.68 -3.65 2.12
CA VAL A 136 -25.15 -2.85 3.26
C VAL A 136 -24.82 -1.36 3.10
N GLY A 137 -23.59 -1.04 2.68
CA GLY A 137 -23.15 0.34 2.49
C GLY A 137 -23.01 1.11 3.81
N LEU A 138 -22.10 0.67 4.70
CA LEU A 138 -21.86 1.40 5.94
C LEU A 138 -21.25 2.77 5.63
N PRO A 139 -21.67 3.86 6.33
CA PRO A 139 -21.30 5.22 5.95
C PRO A 139 -19.79 5.44 5.81
N GLU A 140 -18.98 4.93 6.75
CA GLU A 140 -17.53 5.09 6.75
C GLU A 140 -16.85 4.15 5.74
N ASP A 141 -17.28 2.89 5.68
CA ASP A 141 -16.68 1.89 4.81
C ASP A 141 -16.94 2.20 3.33
N ARG A 142 -18.18 2.56 2.97
CA ARG A 142 -18.52 2.84 1.57
C ARG A 142 -17.79 4.06 1.01
N LEU A 143 -17.47 5.04 1.86
CA LEU A 143 -16.71 6.22 1.44
C LEU A 143 -15.30 5.86 0.94
N ILE A 144 -14.71 4.76 1.44
CA ILE A 144 -13.41 4.28 0.96
C ILE A 144 -13.52 3.87 -0.51
N VAL A 145 -14.55 3.09 -0.85
CA VAL A 145 -14.81 2.64 -2.22
C VAL A 145 -15.15 3.82 -3.12
N LEU A 146 -16.08 4.68 -2.72
CA LEU A 146 -16.49 5.82 -3.54
C LEU A 146 -15.32 6.78 -3.79
N ASN A 147 -14.47 7.03 -2.80
CA ASN A 147 -13.28 7.85 -2.97
C ASN A 147 -12.28 7.21 -3.93
N ALA A 148 -11.99 5.91 -3.77
CA ALA A 148 -11.07 5.20 -4.65
C ALA A 148 -11.56 5.18 -6.11
N LEU A 149 -12.86 4.93 -6.32
CA LEU A 149 -13.48 4.98 -7.65
C LEU A 149 -13.53 6.41 -8.22
N GLY A 150 -13.70 7.44 -7.38
CA GLY A 150 -13.60 8.84 -7.78
C GLY A 150 -12.21 9.22 -8.29
N HIS A 151 -11.17 8.52 -7.83
CA HIS A 151 -9.80 8.60 -8.35
C HIS A 151 -9.52 7.60 -9.50
N ARG A 152 -10.55 6.91 -9.99
CA ARG A 152 -10.48 5.86 -11.02
C ARG A 152 -9.63 4.65 -10.65
N PHE A 153 -9.38 4.40 -9.37
CA PHE A 153 -8.68 3.20 -8.94
C PHE A 153 -9.57 1.97 -9.13
N ALA A 154 -8.96 0.84 -9.50
CA ALA A 154 -9.61 -0.45 -9.42
C ALA A 154 -9.72 -0.86 -7.95
N VAL A 155 -10.89 -1.29 -7.51
CA VAL A 155 -11.15 -1.59 -6.09
C VAL A 155 -11.60 -3.02 -5.95
N ILE A 156 -10.99 -3.74 -5.00
CA ILE A 156 -11.38 -5.10 -4.61
C ILE A 156 -11.49 -5.18 -3.09
N ALA A 157 -12.64 -5.64 -2.60
CA ALA A 157 -12.88 -5.97 -1.21
C ALA A 157 -13.05 -7.48 -1.06
N VAL A 158 -12.32 -8.07 -0.10
CA VAL A 158 -12.34 -9.52 0.15
C VAL A 158 -12.81 -9.76 1.57
N SER A 159 -13.77 -10.67 1.74
CA SER A 159 -14.19 -11.14 3.06
C SER A 159 -13.19 -12.16 3.63
N SER A 160 -13.00 -12.18 4.94
CA SER A 160 -12.39 -13.32 5.62
C SER A 160 -13.33 -14.52 5.59
N LEU A 161 -12.82 -15.73 5.79
CA LEU A 161 -13.64 -16.94 5.94
C LEU A 161 -14.53 -16.92 7.20
N GLY A 162 -14.13 -16.13 8.20
CA GLY A 162 -14.83 -16.01 9.47
C GLY A 162 -15.40 -14.62 9.71
N ARG A 163 -15.58 -14.29 11.00
CA ARG A 163 -15.93 -12.92 11.43
C ARG A 163 -14.73 -11.98 11.43
N CYS A 164 -13.53 -12.52 11.60
CA CYS A 164 -12.28 -11.78 11.70
C CYS A 164 -11.22 -12.48 10.86
N TRP A 165 -10.25 -11.69 10.40
CA TRP A 165 -9.03 -12.18 9.76
C TRP A 165 -8.19 -13.02 10.72
N SER A 166 -7.66 -14.12 10.21
CA SER A 166 -6.69 -15.00 10.83
C SER A 166 -5.52 -15.20 9.86
N ILE A 167 -4.29 -15.08 10.37
CA ILE A 167 -3.08 -15.26 9.55
C ILE A 167 -3.07 -16.64 8.89
N GLU A 168 -3.40 -17.68 9.66
CA GLU A 168 -3.34 -19.07 9.23
C GLU A 168 -4.36 -19.40 8.14
N LYS A 169 -5.56 -18.79 8.23
CA LYS A 169 -6.69 -19.14 7.36
C LYS A 169 -6.82 -18.22 6.16
N ASP A 170 -6.63 -16.92 6.36
CA ASP A 170 -7.06 -15.93 5.38
C ASP A 170 -5.92 -15.35 4.54
N VAL A 171 -4.67 -15.34 5.02
CA VAL A 171 -3.57 -14.70 4.27
C VAL A 171 -3.30 -15.40 2.95
N GLY A 172 -3.22 -16.74 2.97
CA GLY A 172 -3.02 -17.53 1.75
C GLY A 172 -4.17 -17.36 0.76
N ILE A 173 -5.40 -17.39 1.26
CA ILE A 173 -6.63 -17.26 0.44
C ILE A 173 -6.71 -15.86 -0.17
N ALA A 174 -6.57 -14.80 0.64
CA ALA A 174 -6.62 -13.43 0.14
C ALA A 174 -5.51 -13.13 -0.87
N LYS A 175 -4.30 -13.67 -0.65
CA LYS A 175 -3.22 -13.57 -1.63
C LYS A 175 -3.57 -14.28 -2.94
N GLY A 176 -4.09 -15.50 -2.87
CA GLY A 176 -4.51 -16.26 -4.04
C GLY A 176 -5.62 -15.56 -4.83
N ILE A 177 -6.65 -15.07 -4.14
CA ILE A 177 -7.74 -14.28 -4.74
C ILE A 177 -7.18 -13.02 -5.40
N LEU A 178 -6.30 -12.29 -4.74
CA LEU A 178 -5.73 -11.07 -5.30
C LEU A 178 -4.93 -11.37 -6.55
N GLN A 179 -4.07 -12.40 -6.53
CA GLN A 179 -3.29 -12.82 -7.71
C GLN A 179 -4.19 -13.22 -8.88
N TRP A 180 -5.15 -14.11 -8.63
CA TRP A 180 -6.15 -14.53 -9.62
C TRP A 180 -6.91 -13.33 -10.23
N TRP A 181 -7.34 -12.40 -9.38
CA TRP A 181 -8.10 -11.23 -9.83
C TRP A 181 -7.26 -10.28 -10.69
N ILE A 182 -6.01 -10.02 -10.29
CA ILE A 182 -5.08 -9.19 -11.07
C ILE A 182 -4.81 -9.82 -12.44
N GLU A 183 -4.58 -11.14 -12.48
CA GLU A 183 -4.30 -11.88 -13.71
C GLU A 183 -5.50 -11.84 -14.67
N ASN A 184 -6.69 -12.16 -14.18
CA ASN A 184 -7.91 -12.22 -14.99
C ASN A 184 -8.36 -10.87 -15.57
N HIS A 185 -7.93 -9.77 -14.96
CA HIS A 185 -8.27 -8.43 -15.41
C HIS A 185 -7.07 -7.66 -16.00
N GLU A 186 -5.97 -8.36 -16.29
CA GLU A 186 -4.77 -7.79 -16.93
C GLU A 186 -4.17 -6.58 -16.18
N LEU A 187 -4.37 -6.50 -14.86
CA LEU A 187 -3.90 -5.39 -14.02
C LEU A 187 -2.41 -5.49 -13.65
N GLN A 188 -1.72 -6.53 -14.16
CA GLN A 188 -0.31 -6.83 -13.90
C GLN A 188 0.60 -5.64 -14.20
N LYS A 189 0.32 -4.88 -15.26
CA LYS A 189 1.11 -3.70 -15.66
C LYS A 189 1.14 -2.59 -14.59
N LEU A 190 0.13 -2.54 -13.72
CA LEU A 190 0.05 -1.58 -12.61
C LEU A 190 0.91 -2.01 -11.42
N LEU A 191 1.10 -3.31 -11.25
CA LEU A 191 1.88 -3.90 -10.16
C LEU A 191 3.33 -4.16 -10.55
N SER A 192 3.61 -4.26 -11.85
CA SER A 192 4.97 -4.27 -12.39
C SER A 192 5.72 -2.94 -12.20
N GLN A 193 5.08 -1.92 -11.63
CA GLN A 193 5.74 -0.69 -11.15
C GLN A 193 5.98 -0.71 -9.62
N LEU A 194 5.39 -1.68 -8.91
CA LEU A 194 5.44 -1.82 -7.44
C LEU A 194 6.48 -2.83 -6.95
N TRP A 195 6.97 -3.75 -7.79
CA TRP A 195 8.01 -4.74 -7.38
C TRP A 195 9.41 -4.15 -7.19
N GLU A 196 9.63 -2.88 -7.56
CA GLU A 196 10.80 -2.10 -7.15
C GLU A 196 10.69 -1.58 -5.70
N LEU A 197 9.54 -1.77 -5.03
CA LEU A 197 9.34 -1.46 -3.61
C LEU A 197 9.19 -2.76 -2.82
N HIS A 198 10.21 -3.07 -2.03
CA HIS A 198 10.36 -4.25 -1.19
C HIS A 198 9.06 -4.70 -0.45
N PRO A 199 8.85 -6.02 -0.24
CA PRO A 199 7.63 -6.63 0.34
C PRO A 199 7.29 -6.22 1.79
N VAL A 200 8.10 -5.36 2.43
CA VAL A 200 7.97 -4.94 3.82
C VAL A 200 7.12 -3.67 3.98
N VAL A 201 7.02 -2.82 2.95
CA VAL A 201 6.39 -1.48 3.08
C VAL A 201 4.86 -1.55 3.27
N ILE A 202 4.19 -2.56 2.69
CA ILE A 202 2.72 -2.73 2.82
C ILE A 202 2.33 -3.28 4.21
N LEU A 203 3.18 -4.09 4.86
CA LEU A 203 2.94 -4.57 6.22
C LEU A 203 3.15 -3.47 7.28
N PHE A 204 4.07 -2.52 7.05
CA PHE A 204 4.49 -1.54 8.06
C PHE A 204 3.47 -0.40 8.29
N LEU A 205 2.75 0.05 7.26
CA LEU A 205 1.87 1.23 7.39
C LEU A 205 0.46 0.95 7.97
N ARG A 206 0.00 -0.32 7.97
CA ARG A 206 -1.28 -0.69 8.62
C ARG A 206 -1.10 -1.21 10.07
N TRP A 207 0.14 -1.50 10.50
CA TRP A 207 0.44 -1.74 11.92
C TRP A 207 0.61 -0.44 12.71
N GLN A 208 1.23 0.62 12.15
CA GLN A 208 1.50 1.87 12.88
C GLN A 208 0.28 2.75 13.26
N ARG A 209 -0.96 2.31 12.98
CA ARG A 209 -2.19 3.03 13.40
C ARG A 209 -3.14 2.14 14.20
N ARG A 210 -2.61 1.18 14.95
CA ARG A 210 -3.28 0.53 16.07
C ARG A 210 -2.32 0.34 17.23
#